data_AF-A0A7R9LZQ2-F1
#
_entry.id   AF-A0A7R9LZQ2-F1
#
_cell.length_a   1.000
_cell.length_b   1.000
_cell.length_c   1.000
_cell.angle_alpha   90.00
_cell.angle_beta   90.00
_cell.angle_gamma   90.00
#
_symmetry.space_group_name_H-M   'P 1'
#
loop_
_entity.id
_entity.type
_entity.pdbx_description
1 polymer ?
#
loop_
_entity_poly.entity_id
_entity_poly.type
_entity_poly.pdbx_seq_one_letter_code
_entity_poly.pdbx_strand_id
1 'polypeptide(L)'
;MMSALKVQSVVVLIVMTIISQLLHRYGIPHERGFHCKDETITKPYHPIIIPMYYLLSIAAAVPSLAVVVTEYFHGSGRRAVSAKLKQFYFGLVLSFILVLLCKTYFGRLRPNSIDGICNARHYCADDPTRYVDQFVCDNGIPKLVREARMSFYSGHSSVAMYSAFYVILYLIYRFKYNT
;
A
#
# COMPACT_ATOMS: atom_id res chain seq x y z
N MET A 1 -32.35 1.96 15.69
CA MET A 1 -31.32 0.90 15.51
C MET A 1 -30.49 1.05 14.22
N MET A 2 -31.10 1.24 13.03
CA MET A 2 -30.38 1.45 11.75
C MET A 2 -29.58 2.76 11.63
N SER A 3 -29.93 3.80 12.38
CA SER A 3 -29.17 5.07 12.45
C SER A 3 -27.87 4.92 13.24
N ALA A 4 -27.92 4.20 14.38
CA ALA A 4 -26.75 3.89 15.20
C ALA A 4 -25.73 3.02 14.44
N LEU A 5 -26.19 2.00 13.71
CA LEU A 5 -25.33 1.13 12.90
C LEU A 5 -24.60 1.91 11.78
N LYS A 6 -25.26 2.90 11.17
CA LYS A 6 -24.64 3.77 10.14
C LYS A 6 -23.56 4.66 10.73
N VAL A 7 -23.80 5.25 11.91
CA VAL A 7 -22.82 6.09 12.61
C VAL A 7 -21.62 5.24 13.03
N GLN A 8 -21.86 4.04 13.57
CA GLN A 8 -20.79 3.10 13.94
C GLN A 8 -19.89 2.74 12.76
N SER A 9 -20.44 2.46 11.56
CA SER A 9 -19.61 2.13 10.39
C SER A 9 -18.73 3.30 9.93
N VAL A 10 -19.23 4.54 10.02
CA VAL A 10 -18.46 5.73 9.61
C VAL A 10 -17.37 6.04 10.62
N VAL A 11 -17.66 5.94 11.92
CA VAL A 11 -16.66 6.11 12.99
C VAL A 11 -15.55 5.07 12.85
N VAL A 12 -15.89 3.80 12.61
CA VAL A 12 -14.90 2.75 12.37
C VAL A 12 -14.03 3.06 11.16
N LEU A 13 -14.61 3.53 10.05
CA LEU A 13 -13.84 3.89 8.85
C LEU A 13 -12.86 5.04 9.13
N ILE A 14 -13.28 6.07 9.86
CA ILE A 14 -12.43 7.20 10.26
C ILE A 14 -11.28 6.70 11.14
N VAL A 15 -11.59 5.91 12.18
CA VAL A 15 -10.59 5.34 13.09
C VAL A 15 -9.58 4.47 12.33
N MET A 16 -10.04 3.59 11.45
CA MET A 16 -9.16 2.74 10.64
C MET A 16 -8.28 3.57 9.70
N THR A 17 -8.82 4.64 9.12
CA THR A 17 -8.04 5.56 8.29
C THR A 17 -6.95 6.26 9.11
N ILE A 18 -7.29 6.76 10.30
CA ILE A 18 -6.32 7.38 11.22
C ILE A 18 -5.22 6.38 11.60
N ILE A 19 -5.59 5.16 12.01
CA ILE A 19 -4.62 4.10 12.34
C ILE A 19 -3.69 3.83 11.15
N SER A 20 -4.23 3.75 9.93
CA SER A 20 -3.42 3.52 8.73
C SER A 20 -2.42 4.66 8.47
N GLN A 21 -2.80 5.92 8.69
CA GLN A 21 -1.90 7.07 8.52
C GLN A 21 -0.83 7.10 9.61
N LEU A 22 -1.18 6.76 10.84
CA LEU A 22 -0.25 6.64 11.96
C LEU A 22 0.78 5.53 11.69
N LEU A 23 0.33 4.34 11.27
CA LEU A 23 1.20 3.23 10.89
C LEU A 23 2.11 3.60 9.71
N HIS A 24 1.60 4.31 8.70
CA HIS A 24 2.41 4.75 7.57
C HIS A 24 3.49 5.77 7.97
N ARG A 25 3.18 6.66 8.93
CA ARG A 25 4.10 7.73 9.33
C ARG A 25 5.12 7.27 10.37
N TYR A 26 4.68 6.49 11.35
CA TYR A 26 5.47 6.09 12.52
C TYR A 26 5.86 4.61 12.55
N GLY A 27 5.37 3.81 11.59
CA GLY A 27 5.77 2.41 11.47
C GLY A 27 7.28 2.29 11.25
N ILE A 28 7.95 1.68 12.23
CA ILE A 28 9.37 1.39 12.16
C ILE A 28 9.52 0.07 11.39
N PRO A 29 10.22 0.04 10.25
CA PRO A 29 10.45 -1.21 9.53
C PRO A 29 11.37 -2.10 10.35
N HIS A 30 11.09 -3.41 10.34
CA HIS A 30 12.02 -4.39 10.88
C HIS A 30 13.38 -4.29 10.16
N GLU A 31 14.46 -4.20 10.92
CA GLU A 31 15.81 -4.11 10.36
C GLU A 31 16.34 -5.51 10.09
N ARG A 32 16.68 -5.78 8.83
CA ARG A 32 17.30 -7.03 8.41
C ARG A 32 18.63 -6.76 7.74
N GLY A 33 19.58 -7.66 7.96
CA GLY A 33 20.86 -7.68 7.28
C GLY A 33 20.76 -8.03 5.80
N PHE A 34 21.90 -7.98 5.12
CA PHE A 34 22.05 -8.39 3.73
C PHE A 34 23.31 -9.22 3.50
N HIS A 35 23.32 -10.02 2.44
CA HIS A 35 24.49 -10.78 2.01
C HIS A 35 25.30 -9.96 1.00
N CYS A 36 26.62 -9.92 1.18
CA CYS A 36 27.53 -9.20 0.27
C CYS A 36 27.57 -9.77 -1.16
N LYS A 37 27.21 -11.05 -1.34
CA LYS A 37 27.06 -11.72 -2.64
C LYS A 37 25.74 -11.38 -3.37
N ASP A 38 24.79 -10.72 -2.72
CA ASP A 38 23.50 -10.42 -3.34
C ASP A 38 23.62 -9.23 -4.29
N GLU A 39 23.71 -9.50 -5.59
CA GLU A 39 23.80 -8.43 -6.61
C GLU A 39 22.48 -7.66 -6.74
N THR A 40 21.35 -8.19 -6.25
CA THR A 40 20.04 -7.53 -6.39
C THR A 40 19.97 -6.21 -5.63
N ILE A 41 20.78 -6.02 -4.60
CA ILE A 41 20.86 -4.82 -3.75
C ILE A 41 21.90 -3.80 -4.24
N THR A 42 22.52 -4.00 -5.41
CA THR A 42 23.50 -3.06 -6.00
C THR A 42 22.97 -2.30 -7.22
N LYS A 43 21.68 -2.46 -7.54
CA LYS A 43 21.08 -1.76 -8.69
C LYS A 43 20.86 -0.28 -8.41
N PRO A 44 21.12 0.61 -9.38
CA PRO A 44 21.01 2.06 -9.19
C PRO A 44 19.62 2.46 -8.69
N TYR A 45 19.58 3.50 -7.85
CA TYR A 45 18.33 4.04 -7.35
C TYR A 45 17.53 4.66 -8.50
N HIS A 46 16.33 4.13 -8.73
CA HIS A 46 15.33 4.76 -9.59
C HIS A 46 14.28 5.48 -8.76
N PRO A 47 14.06 6.79 -8.97
CA PRO A 47 13.05 7.53 -8.25
C PRO A 47 11.64 7.07 -8.61
N ILE A 48 10.74 7.11 -7.62
CA ILE A 48 9.33 6.85 -7.84
C ILE A 48 8.74 8.04 -8.59
N ILE A 49 8.26 7.79 -9.81
CA ILE A 49 7.69 8.81 -10.69
C ILE A 49 6.25 9.17 -10.27
N ILE A 50 5.49 8.17 -9.79
CA ILE A 50 4.07 8.32 -9.43
C ILE A 50 3.93 8.24 -7.91
N PRO A 51 3.60 9.36 -7.23
CA PRO A 51 3.39 9.32 -5.79
C PRO A 51 2.07 8.64 -5.43
N MET A 52 2.06 7.99 -4.27
CA MET A 52 0.95 7.14 -3.81
C MET A 52 -0.40 7.85 -3.76
N TYR A 53 -0.44 9.15 -3.46
CA TYR A 53 -1.69 9.91 -3.37
C TYR A 53 -2.39 10.02 -4.73
N TYR A 54 -1.66 10.17 -5.83
CA TYR A 54 -2.25 10.18 -7.18
C TYR A 54 -2.87 8.83 -7.49
N LEU A 55 -2.16 7.73 -7.19
CA LEU A 55 -2.71 6.41 -7.43
C LEU A 55 -3.96 6.14 -6.57
N LEU A 56 -3.93 6.54 -5.30
CA LEU A 56 -5.09 6.42 -4.41
C LEU A 56 -6.29 7.23 -4.92
N SER A 57 -6.04 8.42 -5.48
CA SER A 57 -7.11 9.25 -6.06
C SER A 57 -7.79 8.58 -7.25
N ILE A 58 -7.01 8.00 -8.17
CA ILE A 58 -7.53 7.27 -9.34
C ILE A 58 -8.24 5.98 -8.91
N ALA A 59 -7.60 5.22 -8.01
CA ALA A 59 -8.14 3.97 -7.47
C ALA A 59 -9.41 4.17 -6.64
N ALA A 60 -9.66 5.36 -6.09
CA ALA A 60 -10.92 5.69 -5.45
C ALA A 60 -11.96 6.22 -6.46
N ALA A 61 -11.54 7.07 -7.40
CA ALA A 61 -12.43 7.74 -8.34
C ALA A 61 -13.07 6.76 -9.34
N VAL A 62 -12.27 5.87 -9.96
CA VAL A 62 -12.75 4.95 -11.00
C VAL A 62 -13.85 4.00 -10.48
N PRO A 63 -13.65 3.29 -9.35
CA PRO A 63 -14.71 2.43 -8.81
C PRO A 63 -15.92 3.20 -8.30
N SER A 64 -15.71 4.38 -7.70
CA SER A 64 -16.82 5.21 -7.22
C SER A 64 -17.70 5.67 -8.37
N LEU A 65 -17.09 6.11 -9.48
CA LEU A 65 -17.81 6.50 -10.68
C LEU A 65 -18.55 5.31 -11.30
N ALA A 66 -17.90 4.15 -11.40
CA ALA A 66 -18.53 2.93 -11.91
C ALA A 66 -19.79 2.56 -11.10
N VAL A 67 -19.73 2.62 -9.76
CA VAL A 67 -20.89 2.38 -8.89
C VAL A 67 -21.97 3.45 -9.12
N VAL A 68 -21.62 4.73 -9.08
CA VAL A 68 -22.62 5.82 -9.23
C VAL A 68 -23.34 5.71 -10.58
N VAL A 69 -22.60 5.54 -11.67
CA VAL A 69 -23.16 5.44 -13.03
C VAL A 69 -24.03 4.19 -13.16
N THR A 70 -23.53 3.02 -12.74
CA THR A 70 -24.29 1.77 -12.85
C THR A 70 -25.58 1.83 -12.04
N GLU A 71 -25.54 2.34 -10.82
CA GLU A 71 -26.72 2.46 -9.97
C GLU A 71 -27.71 3.52 -10.46
N TYR A 72 -27.23 4.60 -11.08
CA TYR A 72 -28.07 5.60 -11.71
C TYR A 72 -28.91 4.99 -12.84
N PHE A 73 -28.28 4.21 -13.73
CA PHE A 73 -29.00 3.52 -14.81
C PHE A 73 -29.99 2.46 -14.32
N HIS A 74 -29.73 1.84 -13.17
CA HIS A 74 -30.64 0.86 -12.58
C HIS A 74 -31.77 1.51 -11.73
N GLY A 75 -31.85 2.84 -11.64
CA GLY A 75 -32.85 3.52 -10.83
C GLY A 75 -32.69 3.29 -9.32
N SER A 76 -31.50 2.89 -8.86
CA SER A 76 -31.25 2.61 -7.46
C SER A 76 -31.29 3.89 -6.61
N GLY A 77 -31.94 3.83 -5.45
CA GLY A 77 -31.99 4.97 -4.53
C GLY A 77 -30.63 5.32 -3.90
N ARG A 78 -30.47 6.58 -3.47
CA ARG A 78 -29.22 7.13 -2.85
C ARG A 78 -28.69 6.30 -1.66
N ARG A 79 -29.58 5.60 -0.94
CA ARG A 79 -29.21 4.71 0.17
C ARG A 79 -28.46 3.47 -0.30
N ALA A 80 -28.84 2.90 -1.45
CA ALA A 80 -28.17 1.73 -2.01
C ALA A 80 -26.78 2.10 -2.55
N VAL A 81 -26.66 3.24 -3.24
CA VAL A 81 -25.38 3.78 -3.71
C VAL A 81 -24.41 4.01 -2.55
N SER A 82 -24.87 4.72 -1.51
CA SER A 82 -24.04 5.01 -0.34
C SER A 82 -23.64 3.76 0.45
N ALA A 83 -24.45 2.70 0.47
CA ALA A 83 -24.07 1.44 1.09
C ALA A 83 -22.91 0.75 0.34
N LYS A 84 -22.98 0.69 -0.99
CA LYS A 84 -21.95 0.08 -1.84
C LYS A 84 -20.62 0.84 -1.77
N LEU A 85 -20.67 2.17 -1.85
CA LEU A 85 -19.48 3.02 -1.70
C LEU A 85 -18.83 2.82 -0.32
N LYS A 86 -19.61 2.78 0.77
CA LYS A 86 -19.04 2.52 2.10
C LYS A 86 -18.34 1.17 2.19
N GLN A 87 -18.91 0.12 1.58
CA GLN A 87 -18.29 -1.20 1.54
C GLN A 87 -16.97 -1.19 0.77
N PHE A 88 -16.91 -0.46 -0.37
CA PHE A 88 -15.68 -0.25 -1.12
C PHE A 88 -14.60 0.44 -0.28
N TYR A 89 -14.90 1.60 0.31
CA TYR A 89 -13.91 2.35 1.09
C TYR A 89 -13.45 1.58 2.33
N PHE A 90 -14.33 0.80 2.97
CA PHE A 90 -13.95 -0.07 4.07
C PHE A 90 -12.92 -1.11 3.64
N GLY A 91 -13.15 -1.80 2.52
CA GLY A 91 -12.19 -2.77 2.00
C GLY A 91 -10.89 -2.13 1.53
N LEU A 92 -10.95 -0.92 0.96
CA LEU A 92 -9.76 -0.17 0.54
C LEU A 92 -8.86 0.13 1.75
N VAL A 93 -9.42 0.68 2.84
CA VAL A 93 -8.66 0.99 4.05
C VAL A 93 -8.11 -0.28 4.69
N LEU A 94 -8.90 -1.37 4.74
CA LEU A 94 -8.44 -2.65 5.26
C LEU A 94 -7.26 -3.20 4.45
N SER A 95 -7.34 -3.16 3.11
CA SER A 95 -6.26 -3.59 2.23
C SER A 95 -4.98 -2.77 2.46
N PHE A 96 -5.13 -1.46 2.70
CA PHE A 96 -4.01 -0.57 2.97
C PHE A 96 -3.35 -0.89 4.31
N ILE A 97 -4.13 -1.16 5.36
CA ILE A 97 -3.61 -1.60 6.66
C ILE A 97 -2.84 -2.92 6.52
N LEU A 98 -3.39 -3.91 5.80
CA LEU A 98 -2.70 -5.18 5.57
C LEU A 98 -1.36 -4.98 4.87
N VAL A 99 -1.30 -4.12 3.85
CA VAL A 99 -0.05 -3.77 3.17
C VAL A 99 0.95 -3.13 4.13
N LEU A 100 0.51 -2.20 4.99
CA LEU A 100 1.38 -1.55 5.96
C LEU A 100 1.94 -2.56 6.97
N LEU A 101 1.10 -3.44 7.50
CA LEU A 101 1.50 -4.51 8.42
C LEU A 101 2.52 -5.44 7.77
N CYS A 102 2.27 -5.92 6.55
CA CYS A 102 3.21 -6.76 5.83
C CYS A 102 4.54 -6.05 5.56
N LYS A 103 4.50 -4.76 5.18
CA LYS A 103 5.71 -3.96 4.96
C LYS A 103 6.55 -3.84 6.21
N THR A 104 5.95 -3.50 7.35
CA THR A 104 6.66 -3.38 8.63
C THR A 104 7.14 -4.73 9.16
N TYR A 105 6.37 -5.79 8.93
CA TYR A 105 6.67 -7.13 9.44
C TYR A 105 7.83 -7.80 8.70
N PHE A 106 7.83 -7.77 7.36
CA PHE A 106 8.88 -8.46 6.59
C PHE A 106 10.18 -7.66 6.51
N GLY A 107 10.12 -6.32 6.48
CA GLY A 107 11.31 -5.46 6.50
C GLY A 107 12.36 -5.77 5.42
N ARG A 108 11.95 -6.39 4.30
CA ARG A 108 12.90 -6.82 3.26
C ARG A 108 13.48 -5.60 2.56
N LEU A 109 14.78 -5.63 2.31
CA LEU A 109 15.51 -4.58 1.60
C LEU A 109 15.09 -4.54 0.12
N ARG A 110 14.89 -3.33 -0.42
CA ARG A 110 14.59 -3.09 -1.84
C ARG A 110 15.83 -3.34 -2.68
N PRO A 111 15.64 -3.77 -3.93
CA PRO A 111 16.72 -3.83 -4.91
C PRO A 111 17.24 -2.44 -5.30
N ASN A 112 16.56 -1.36 -4.90
CA ASN A 112 17.06 0.01 -4.96
C ASN A 112 18.28 0.08 -4.06
N SER A 113 19.48 0.12 -4.66
CA SER A 113 20.70 -0.20 -3.94
C SER A 113 20.86 0.63 -2.68
N ILE A 114 20.98 -0.05 -1.55
CA ILE A 114 21.51 0.56 -0.33
C ILE A 114 22.88 1.13 -0.63
N ASP A 115 23.62 0.55 -1.57
CA ASP A 115 24.89 1.10 -2.04
C ASP A 115 24.76 2.54 -2.58
N GLY A 116 23.80 2.81 -3.47
CA GLY A 116 23.55 4.16 -3.99
C GLY A 116 23.00 5.18 -2.99
N ILE A 117 22.49 4.75 -1.83
CA ILE A 117 21.91 5.63 -0.78
C ILE A 117 22.83 5.78 0.44
N CYS A 118 23.53 4.71 0.79
CA CYS A 118 24.23 4.52 2.06
C CYS A 118 25.69 4.03 1.89
N ASN A 119 26.15 3.76 0.68
CA ASN A 119 27.49 3.20 0.40
C ASN A 119 27.81 1.98 1.28
N ALA A 120 26.86 1.06 1.41
CA ALA A 120 26.99 -0.08 2.31
C ALA A 120 28.01 -1.14 1.85
N ARG A 121 28.57 -1.03 0.63
CA ARG A 121 29.66 -1.91 0.17
C ARG A 121 30.94 -1.81 1.00
N HIS A 122 31.14 -0.71 1.74
CA HIS A 122 32.30 -0.60 2.62
C HIS A 122 32.38 -1.76 3.63
N TYR A 123 31.24 -2.27 4.11
CA TYR A 123 31.17 -3.42 5.02
C TYR A 123 31.50 -4.77 4.37
N CYS A 124 31.56 -4.83 3.03
CA CYS A 124 31.83 -6.04 2.25
C CYS A 124 33.26 -6.08 1.71
N ALA A 125 34.13 -5.14 2.11
CA ALA A 125 35.50 -5.06 1.60
C ALA A 125 36.37 -6.26 2.03
N ASP A 126 36.16 -6.77 3.25
CA ASP A 126 36.99 -7.84 3.81
C ASP A 126 36.59 -9.23 3.32
N ASP A 127 35.29 -9.48 3.10
CA ASP A 127 34.78 -10.77 2.64
C ASP A 127 33.49 -10.61 1.82
N PRO A 128 33.49 -10.98 0.53
CA PRO A 128 32.32 -10.89 -0.33
C PRO A 128 31.22 -11.89 0.04
N THR A 129 31.50 -12.95 0.79
CA THR A 129 30.51 -13.96 1.23
C THR A 129 29.78 -13.62 2.52
N ARG A 130 30.26 -12.61 3.25
CA ARG A 130 29.77 -12.26 4.57
C ARG A 130 28.30 -11.81 4.56
N TYR A 131 27.61 -12.12 5.64
CA TYR A 131 26.32 -11.53 5.98
C TYR A 131 26.53 -10.36 6.95
N VAL A 132 25.96 -9.20 6.61
CA VAL A 132 26.06 -7.97 7.42
C VAL A 132 24.72 -7.78 8.12
N ASP A 133 24.69 -8.03 9.43
CA ASP A 133 23.49 -7.92 10.26
C ASP A 133 23.06 -6.47 10.54
N GLN A 134 24.03 -5.61 10.81
CA GLN A 134 23.81 -4.21 11.17
C GLN A 134 24.71 -3.31 10.33
N PHE A 135 24.12 -2.27 9.74
CA PHE A 135 24.84 -1.25 8.99
C PHE A 135 24.25 0.12 9.31
N VAL A 136 25.13 1.10 9.46
CA VAL A 136 24.74 2.49 9.68
C VAL A 136 24.86 3.22 8.34
N CYS A 137 23.89 4.09 8.08
CA CYS A 137 23.84 4.87 6.85
C CYS A 137 24.11 6.33 7.20
N ASP A 138 25.37 6.74 7.15
CA ASP A 138 25.78 8.10 7.57
C ASP A 138 25.42 9.17 6.54
N ASN A 139 25.44 8.82 5.25
CA ASN A 139 25.25 9.76 4.14
C ASN A 139 23.83 9.74 3.52
N GLY A 140 22.92 8.91 4.03
CA GLY A 140 21.60 8.71 3.44
C GLY A 140 20.50 9.58 4.04
N ILE A 141 19.59 10.06 3.19
CA ILE A 141 18.39 10.80 3.65
C ILE A 141 17.48 9.83 4.43
N PRO A 142 17.10 10.11 5.70
CA PRO A 142 16.36 9.16 6.56
C PRO A 142 15.07 8.60 5.94
N LYS A 143 14.35 9.42 5.17
CA LYS A 143 13.13 8.98 4.45
C LYS A 143 13.44 7.94 3.37
N LEU A 144 14.54 8.11 2.65
CA LEU A 144 14.97 7.23 1.56
C LEU A 144 15.53 5.92 2.10
N VAL A 145 16.28 5.99 3.20
CA VAL A 145 16.77 4.81 3.94
C VAL A 145 15.59 3.97 4.45
N ARG A 146 14.59 4.62 5.04
CA ARG A 146 13.36 3.94 5.48
C ARG A 146 12.63 3.28 4.32
N GLU A 147 12.55 3.94 3.18
CA GLU A 147 11.91 3.40 1.99
C GLU A 147 12.68 2.23 1.36
N ALA A 148 14.01 2.28 1.40
CA ALA A 148 14.88 1.20 0.96
C ALA A 148 14.68 -0.07 1.80
N ARG A 149 14.28 0.04 3.07
CA ARG A 149 13.99 -1.10 3.96
C ARG A 149 12.59 -1.70 3.80
N MET A 150 11.79 -1.21 2.86
CA MET A 150 10.35 -1.53 2.73
C MET A 150 10.01 -2.04 1.32
N SER A 151 10.44 -3.25 0.94
CA SER A 151 10.29 -3.77 -0.44
C SER A 151 9.06 -4.64 -0.73
N PHE A 152 8.57 -5.41 0.24
CA PHE A 152 7.49 -6.38 0.04
C PHE A 152 6.31 -6.09 0.99
N TYR A 153 5.05 -5.98 0.57
CA TYR A 153 4.47 -5.89 -0.79
C TYR A 153 4.45 -4.44 -1.33
N SER A 154 4.36 -4.24 -2.65
CA SER A 154 4.22 -2.91 -3.26
C SER A 154 2.86 -2.28 -2.94
N GLY A 155 2.87 -1.11 -2.32
CA GLY A 155 1.63 -0.41 -2.00
C GLY A 155 0.87 0.08 -3.24
N HIS A 156 1.59 0.49 -4.29
CA HIS A 156 0.96 0.91 -5.54
C HIS A 156 0.23 -0.27 -6.20
N SER A 157 0.90 -1.42 -6.31
CA SER A 157 0.34 -2.60 -6.94
C SER A 157 -0.87 -3.14 -6.17
N SER A 158 -0.81 -3.18 -4.84
CA SER A 158 -1.93 -3.65 -4.01
C SER A 158 -3.17 -2.76 -4.12
N VAL A 159 -3.00 -1.43 -4.11
CA VAL A 159 -4.13 -0.48 -4.25
C VAL A 159 -4.77 -0.60 -5.64
N ALA A 160 -3.95 -0.68 -6.69
CA ALA A 160 -4.44 -0.85 -8.06
C ALA A 160 -5.20 -2.18 -8.22
N MET A 161 -4.65 -3.28 -7.70
CA MET A 161 -5.27 -4.59 -7.75
C MET A 161 -6.60 -4.61 -7.00
N TYR A 162 -6.66 -4.10 -5.76
CA TYR A 162 -7.90 -4.04 -5.00
C TYR A 162 -9.00 -3.28 -5.76
N SER A 163 -8.66 -2.09 -6.29
CA SER A 163 -9.59 -1.27 -7.08
C SER A 163 -10.11 -2.01 -8.31
N ALA A 164 -9.23 -2.65 -9.08
CA ALA A 164 -9.59 -3.39 -10.28
C ALA A 164 -10.51 -4.59 -9.95
N PHE A 165 -10.14 -5.39 -8.96
CA PHE A 165 -10.92 -6.55 -8.54
C PHE A 165 -12.30 -6.16 -8.04
N TYR A 166 -12.42 -5.07 -7.25
CA TYR A 166 -13.71 -4.59 -6.78
C TYR A 166 -14.62 -4.22 -7.96
N VAL A 167 -14.12 -3.43 -8.92
CA VAL A 167 -14.91 -3.01 -10.09
C VAL A 167 -15.34 -4.21 -10.93
N ILE A 168 -14.41 -5.12 -11.23
CA ILE A 168 -14.70 -6.30 -12.04
C ILE A 168 -15.81 -7.14 -11.38
N LEU A 169 -15.65 -7.47 -10.10
CA LEU A 169 -16.64 -8.27 -9.37
C LEU A 169 -17.98 -7.55 -9.24
N TYR A 170 -17.96 -6.23 -8.97
CA TYR A 170 -19.15 -5.42 -8.88
C TYR A 170 -19.94 -5.42 -10.20
N LEU A 171 -19.27 -5.18 -11.33
CA LEU A 171 -19.90 -5.16 -12.64
C LEU A 171 -20.43 -6.55 -13.03
N ILE A 172 -19.64 -7.62 -12.82
CA ILE A 172 -20.07 -8.99 -13.10
C ILE A 172 -21.35 -9.33 -12.32
N TYR A 173 -21.37 -9.05 -11.02
CA TYR A 173 -22.54 -9.34 -10.19
C TYR A 173 -23.75 -8.52 -10.63
N ARG A 174 -23.55 -7.26 -11.03
CA ARG A 174 -24.65 -6.37 -11.38
C ARG A 174 -25.28 -6.69 -12.74
N PHE A 175 -24.47 -7.03 -13.74
CA PHE A 175 -24.98 -7.36 -15.08
C PHE A 175 -25.52 -8.79 -15.17
N LYS A 176 -24.93 -9.75 -14.46
CA LYS A 176 -25.39 -11.16 -14.48
C LYS A 176 -26.78 -11.34 -13.87
N TYR A 177 -27.19 -10.50 -12.92
CA TYR A 177 -28.49 -10.61 -12.24
C TYR A 177 -29.64 -9.95 -13.04
N ASN A 178 -29.35 -9.35 -14.20
CA ASN A 178 -30.32 -8.67 -15.06
C ASN A 178 -30.66 -9.44 -16.35
N THR A 179 -30.17 -10.68 -16.47
CA THR A 179 -30.55 -11.70 -17.45
C THR A 179 -31.15 -12.88 -16.72
#